data_AF-A0A1J3I1L5-F1
#
_entry.id   AF-A0A1J3I1L5-F1
#
_cell.length_a   1.000
_cell.length_b   1.000
_cell.length_c   1.000
_cell.angle_alpha   90.00
_cell.angle_beta   90.00
_cell.angle_gamma   90.00
#
_symmetry.space_group_name_H-M   'P 1'
#
loop_
_entity.id
_entity.type
_entity.pdbx_description
1 polymer ?
#
loop_
_entity_poly.entity_id
_entity_poly.type
_entity_poly.pdbx_seq_one_letter_code
_entity_poly.pdbx_strand_id
1 'polypeptide(L)'
;MANLSNLSRDLVEDILYRVPMTSMRAVRCTCKKWNTLSKNETFTKKHLAQAAAEAEREGEFLAIVTMNCSLHLMSLNLHGTHDNGFDPCIRTRGKLINLDDSDQVVVSRVCHCEGLLLCTTEAYS
;
A
#
# COMPACT_ATOMS: atom_id res chain seq x y z
N MET A 1 10.08 11.59 -31.02
CA MET A 1 9.50 11.63 -29.66
C MET A 1 10.05 10.46 -28.87
N ALA A 2 10.62 10.70 -27.68
CA ALA A 2 11.11 9.63 -26.82
C ALA A 2 9.91 8.94 -26.16
N ASN A 3 9.68 7.67 -26.49
CA ASN A 3 8.68 6.86 -25.80
C ASN A 3 9.33 6.25 -24.55
N LEU A 4 8.61 6.22 -23.42
CA LEU A 4 9.07 5.57 -22.20
C LEU A 4 9.42 4.09 -22.42
N SER A 5 8.86 3.47 -23.47
CA SER A 5 9.22 2.13 -23.92
C SER A 5 10.69 1.97 -24.34
N ASN A 6 11.33 3.07 -24.79
CA ASN A 6 12.71 3.08 -25.28
C ASN A 6 13.75 3.32 -24.17
N LEU A 7 13.29 3.59 -22.94
CA LEU A 7 14.18 3.72 -21.78
C LEU A 7 14.66 2.34 -21.31
N SER A 8 15.85 2.33 -20.71
CA SER A 8 16.36 1.14 -20.03
C SER A 8 15.42 0.71 -18.91
N ARG A 9 15.47 -0.56 -18.54
CA ARG A 9 14.63 -1.14 -17.49
C ARG A 9 14.76 -0.36 -16.18
N ASP A 10 15.98 -0.02 -15.80
CA ASP A 10 16.30 0.64 -14.53
C ASP A 10 15.77 2.07 -14.49
N LEU A 11 15.87 2.80 -15.60
CA LEU A 11 15.29 4.16 -15.71
C LEU A 11 13.76 4.13 -15.61
N VAL A 12 13.10 3.14 -16.22
CA VAL A 12 11.64 2.98 -16.06
C VAL A 12 11.31 2.63 -14.62
N GLU A 13 12.07 1.74 -13.98
CA GLU A 13 11.87 1.38 -12.57
C GLU A 13 11.98 2.61 -11.65
N ASP A 14 13.00 3.45 -11.84
CA ASP A 14 13.19 4.68 -11.07
C ASP A 14 12.10 5.74 -11.29
N ILE A 15 11.55 5.81 -12.51
CA ILE A 15 10.42 6.70 -12.82
C ILE A 15 9.15 6.20 -12.14
N LEU A 16 8.85 4.90 -12.28
CA LEU A 16 7.68 4.30 -11.65
C LEU A 16 7.76 4.34 -10.12
N TYR A 17 8.97 4.27 -9.56
CA TYR A 17 9.21 4.36 -8.12
C TYR A 17 8.78 5.70 -7.52
N ARG A 18 8.82 6.77 -8.31
CA ARG A 18 8.36 8.12 -7.89
C ARG A 18 6.85 8.29 -7.97
N VAL A 19 6.13 7.33 -8.54
CA VAL A 19 4.69 7.38 -8.67
C VAL A 19 4.06 7.00 -7.32
N PRO A 20 3.11 7.79 -6.79
CA PRO A 20 2.40 7.43 -5.57
C PRO A 20 1.76 6.05 -5.67
N MET A 21 1.81 5.27 -4.58
CA MET A 21 1.27 3.90 -4.57
C MET A 21 -0.23 3.85 -4.93
N THR A 22 -0.98 4.90 -4.63
CA THR A 22 -2.40 5.10 -5.01
C THR A 22 -2.62 5.09 -6.53
N SER A 23 -1.65 5.55 -7.32
CA SER A 23 -1.71 5.59 -8.78
C SER A 23 -1.16 4.32 -9.44
N MET A 24 -0.56 3.41 -8.67
CA MET A 24 0.08 2.21 -9.23
C MET A 24 -0.90 1.21 -9.84
N ARG A 25 -2.20 1.28 -9.51
CA ARG A 25 -3.23 0.53 -10.25
C ARG A 25 -3.28 0.95 -11.72
N ALA A 26 -3.31 2.26 -11.99
CA ALA A 26 -3.33 2.78 -13.36
C ALA A 26 -2.04 2.42 -14.11
N VAL A 27 -0.87 2.58 -13.46
CA VAL A 27 0.43 2.17 -14.02
C VAL A 27 0.44 0.71 -14.48
N ARG A 28 -0.13 -0.19 -13.66
CA ARG A 28 -0.25 -1.62 -13.98
C ARG A 28 -1.18 -1.89 -15.17
N CYS A 29 -2.18 -1.03 -15.39
CA CYS A 29 -3.11 -1.14 -16.51
C CYS A 29 -2.55 -0.56 -17.83
N THR A 30 -1.52 0.28 -17.79
CA THR A 30 -0.96 0.92 -19.00
C THR A 30 -0.32 -0.08 -19.96
N CYS A 31 0.53 -0.99 -19.47
CA CYS A 31 1.14 -2.02 -20.31
C CYS A 31 1.69 -3.21 -19.51
N LYS A 32 1.88 -4.35 -20.21
CA LYS A 32 2.45 -5.58 -19.62
C LYS A 32 3.82 -5.37 -18.99
N LYS A 33 4.71 -4.61 -19.66
CA LYS A 33 6.07 -4.33 -19.17
C LYS A 33 6.03 -3.63 -17.80
N TRP A 34 5.17 -2.63 -17.63
CA TRP A 34 5.03 -1.89 -16.37
C TRP A 34 4.35 -2.73 -15.30
N ASN A 35 3.35 -3.54 -15.66
CA ASN A 35 2.74 -4.49 -14.75
C ASN A 35 3.77 -5.47 -14.18
N THR A 36 4.60 -6.07 -15.04
CA THR A 36 5.69 -6.96 -14.63
C THR A 36 6.72 -6.25 -13.76
N LEU A 37 7.13 -5.02 -14.12
CA LEU A 37 8.07 -4.23 -13.32
C LEU A 37 7.54 -3.92 -11.92
N SER A 38 6.27 -3.52 -11.82
CA SER A 38 5.65 -3.17 -10.54
C SER A 38 5.53 -4.34 -9.55
N LYS A 39 5.60 -5.58 -10.06
CA LYS A 39 5.54 -6.82 -9.28
C LYS A 39 6.93 -7.38 -8.95
N ASN A 40 7.99 -6.72 -9.39
CA ASN A 40 9.36 -7.11 -9.07
C ASN A 40 9.61 -6.93 -7.56
N GLU A 41 10.23 -7.92 -6.94
CA GLU A 41 10.55 -7.92 -5.51
C GLU A 41 11.37 -6.69 -5.11
N THR A 42 12.37 -6.31 -5.92
CA THR A 42 13.22 -5.13 -5.64
C THR A 42 12.40 -3.85 -5.63
N PHE A 43 11.48 -3.70 -6.58
CA PHE A 43 10.59 -2.55 -6.70
C PHE A 43 9.63 -2.48 -5.50
N THR A 44 9.01 -3.61 -5.13
CA THR A 44 8.12 -3.70 -3.97
C THR A 44 8.86 -3.37 -2.68
N LYS A 45 10.06 -3.92 -2.46
CA LYS A 45 10.87 -3.64 -1.26
C LYS A 45 11.25 -2.16 -1.16
N LYS A 46 11.66 -1.52 -2.25
CA LYS A 46 11.97 -0.08 -2.26
C LYS A 46 10.76 0.74 -1.83
N HIS A 47 9.57 0.48 -2.41
CA HIS A 47 8.36 1.22 -2.05
C HIS A 47 7.95 1.02 -0.59
N LEU A 48 8.08 -0.20 -0.06
CA LEU A 48 7.80 -0.48 1.35
C LEU A 48 8.77 0.25 2.27
N ALA A 49 10.06 0.26 1.94
CA ALA A 49 11.07 0.99 2.71
C ALA A 49 10.79 2.50 2.72
N GLN A 50 10.39 3.07 1.59
CA GLN A 50 9.99 4.47 1.51
C GLN A 50 8.77 4.77 2.39
N ALA A 51 7.72 3.94 2.30
CA ALA A 51 6.52 4.12 3.10
C ALA A 51 6.81 4.00 4.61
N ALA A 52 7.71 3.09 5.01
CA ALA A 52 8.14 2.96 6.40
C ALA A 52 8.92 4.20 6.89
N ALA A 53 9.85 4.71 6.09
CA ALA A 53 10.61 5.93 6.41
C ALA A 53 9.71 7.17 6.48
N GLU A 54 8.69 7.27 5.61
CA GLU A 54 7.70 8.34 5.66
C GLU A 54 6.87 8.29 6.96
N ALA A 55 6.41 7.10 7.36
CA ALA A 55 5.68 6.92 8.61
C ALA A 55 6.53 7.27 9.85
N GLU A 56 7.79 6.82 9.88
CA GLU A 56 8.73 7.15 10.96
C GLU A 56 8.97 8.66 11.08
N ARG A 57 9.18 9.34 9.94
CA ARG A 57 9.36 10.80 9.90
C ARG A 57 8.13 11.56 10.41
N GLU A 58 6.93 11.02 10.18
CA GLU A 58 5.66 11.60 10.65
C GLU A 58 5.32 11.20 12.10
N GLY A 59 6.15 10.37 12.74
CA GLY A 59 5.86 9.83 14.08
C GLY A 59 4.63 8.93 14.09
N GLU A 60 4.28 8.36 12.94
CA GLU A 60 3.11 7.53 12.74
C GLU A 60 3.46 6.05 12.88
N PHE A 61 2.65 5.33 13.66
CA PHE A 61 2.66 3.88 13.70
C PHE A 61 1.61 3.34 12.73
N LEU A 62 2.03 2.48 11.80
CA LEU A 62 1.12 1.81 10.87
C LEU A 62 0.64 0.48 11.46
N ALA A 63 -0.69 0.27 11.47
CA ALA A 63 -1.32 -0.95 11.93
C ALA A 63 -2.29 -1.50 10.89
N ILE A 64 -2.27 -2.81 10.69
CA ILE A 64 -3.30 -3.50 9.91
C ILE A 64 -4.37 -3.98 10.90
N VAL A 65 -5.60 -3.47 10.73
CA VAL A 65 -6.73 -3.72 11.64
C VAL A 65 -7.89 -4.31 10.86
N THR A 66 -8.51 -5.34 11.42
CA THR A 66 -9.76 -5.91 10.90
C THR A 66 -10.94 -5.22 11.59
N MET A 67 -11.80 -4.56 10.83
CA MET A 67 -13.01 -3.89 11.33
C MET A 67 -14.18 -4.21 10.40
N ASN A 68 -15.31 -4.66 10.95
CA ASN A 68 -16.49 -5.07 10.17
C ASN A 68 -16.15 -6.04 9.03
N CYS A 69 -15.39 -7.10 9.34
CA CYS A 69 -14.91 -8.11 8.38
C CYS A 69 -14.08 -7.52 7.21
N SER A 70 -13.45 -6.37 7.40
CA SER A 70 -12.66 -5.69 6.38
C SER A 70 -11.30 -5.31 6.91
N LEU A 71 -10.28 -5.45 6.07
CA LEU A 71 -8.90 -5.09 6.43
C LEU A 71 -8.62 -3.63 6.08
N HIS A 72 -8.13 -2.91 7.08
CA HIS A 72 -7.76 -1.51 6.98
C HIS A 72 -6.31 -1.31 7.37
N LEU A 73 -5.59 -0.51 6.60
CA LEU A 73 -4.31 0.05 7.01
C LEU A 73 -4.60 1.37 7.73
N MET A 74 -4.34 1.40 9.03
CA MET A 74 -4.52 2.56 9.89
C MET A 74 -3.16 3.18 10.21
N SER A 75 -3.12 4.49 10.26
CA SER A 75 -2.04 5.27 10.84
C SER A 75 -2.46 5.77 12.22
N LEU A 76 -1.58 5.60 13.19
CA LEU A 76 -1.73 5.98 14.58
C LEU A 76 -0.64 7.00 14.91
N ASN A 77 -1.02 8.25 15.13
CA ASN A 77 -0.11 9.26 15.66
C ASN A 77 -0.37 9.42 17.15
N LEU A 78 0.61 9.07 17.98
CA LEU A 78 0.53 9.13 19.44
C LEU A 78 1.34 10.29 20.03
N HIS A 79 1.95 11.14 19.19
CA HIS A 79 2.82 12.21 19.64
C HIS A 79 2.02 13.45 20.05
N GLY A 80 1.40 13.40 21.23
CA GLY A 80 0.84 14.57 21.90
C GLY A 80 1.92 15.30 22.68
N THR A 81 2.34 16.49 22.24
CA THR A 81 3.20 17.38 23.03
C THR A 81 2.37 18.50 23.65
N HIS A 82 2.62 18.72 24.93
CA HIS A 82 1.84 19.57 25.85
C HIS A 82 1.84 21.08 25.54
N ASP A 83 2.37 21.50 24.38
CA ASP A 83 2.63 22.91 24.09
C ASP A 83 2.23 23.38 22.68
N ASN A 84 1.69 22.53 21.79
CA ASN A 84 1.13 23.01 20.51
C ASN A 84 0.15 22.07 19.77
N GLY A 85 -0.70 21.36 20.51
CA GLY A 85 -2.06 21.05 20.05
C GLY A 85 -2.25 20.10 18.86
N PHE A 86 -1.46 19.03 18.75
CA PHE A 86 -1.90 17.86 17.97
C PHE A 86 -2.40 16.78 18.93
N ASP A 87 -3.71 16.55 18.92
CA ASP A 87 -4.32 15.43 19.64
C ASP A 87 -3.89 14.11 18.99
N PRO A 88 -3.72 13.02 19.78
CA PRO A 88 -3.55 11.68 19.24
C PRO A 88 -4.63 11.40 18.18
N CYS A 89 -4.23 10.95 16.99
CA CYS A 89 -5.15 10.74 15.88
C CYS A 89 -5.01 9.36 15.25
N ILE A 90 -6.15 8.83 14.80
CA ILE A 90 -6.25 7.58 14.06
C ILE A 90 -6.79 7.91 12.68
N ARG A 91 -6.07 7.53 11.63
CA ARG A 91 -6.44 7.83 10.24
C ARG A 91 -6.36 6.58 9.38
N THR A 92 -7.39 6.33 8.57
CA THR A 92 -7.33 5.26 7.57
C THR A 92 -6.45 5.68 6.39
N ARG A 93 -5.37 4.93 6.14
CA ARG A 93 -4.46 5.10 4.98
C ARG A 93 -4.87 4.22 3.80
N GLY A 94 -5.54 3.10 4.06
CA GLY A 94 -6.01 2.20 3.01
C GLY A 94 -7.03 1.18 3.49
N LYS A 95 -7.71 0.57 2.54
CA LYS A 95 -8.68 -0.52 2.74
C LYS A 95 -8.38 -1.62 1.71
N LEU A 96 -8.48 -2.88 2.12
CA LEU A 96 -8.43 -3.99 1.18
C LEU A 96 -9.70 -3.99 0.31
N ILE A 97 -9.51 -3.94 -1.01
CA ILE A 97 -10.59 -3.91 -2.00
C ILE A 97 -10.48 -5.09 -2.96
N ASN A 98 -11.59 -5.45 -3.59
CA ASN A 98 -11.61 -6.42 -4.67
C ASN A 98 -11.12 -5.77 -5.99
N LEU A 99 -10.77 -6.60 -6.97
CA LEU A 99 -10.18 -6.17 -8.24
C LEU A 99 -11.18 -5.41 -9.13
N ASP A 100 -12.48 -5.69 -8.98
CA ASP A 100 -13.60 -5.05 -9.67
C ASP A 100 -14.11 -3.78 -8.97
N ASP A 101 -13.60 -3.47 -7.77
CA ASP A 101 -14.06 -2.35 -6.93
C ASP A 101 -15.57 -2.41 -6.58
N SER A 102 -16.26 -3.51 -6.91
CA SER A 102 -17.71 -3.62 -6.74
C SER A 102 -18.10 -3.99 -5.33
N ASP A 103 -17.24 -4.73 -4.61
CA ASP A 103 -17.56 -5.29 -3.30
C ASP A 103 -16.42 -5.18 -2.28
N GLN A 104 -16.83 -5.08 -1.01
CA GLN A 104 -15.94 -5.22 0.13
C GLN A 104 -15.48 -6.68 0.22
N VAL A 105 -14.16 -6.90 0.24
CA VAL A 105 -13.61 -8.23 0.52
C VAL A 105 -13.95 -8.59 1.97
N VAL A 106 -14.86 -9.54 2.15
CA VAL A 106 -15.27 -10.03 3.48
C VAL A 106 -14.21 -11.01 3.98
N VAL A 107 -13.41 -10.54 4.92
CA VAL A 107 -12.33 -11.30 5.56
C VAL A 107 -12.88 -11.99 6.81
N SER A 108 -12.86 -13.33 6.80
CA SER A 108 -13.29 -14.17 7.93
C SER A 108 -12.16 -14.46 8.92
N ARG A 109 -10.93 -14.62 8.42
CA ARG A 109 -9.76 -14.92 9.25
C ARG A 109 -8.51 -14.28 8.69
N VAL A 110 -7.64 -13.86 9.61
CA VAL A 110 -6.33 -13.30 9.31
C VAL A 110 -5.29 -14.11 10.10
N CYS A 111 -4.31 -14.66 9.41
CA CYS A 111 -3.19 -15.37 10.00
C CYS A 111 -1.89 -14.67 9.61
N HIS A 112 -1.01 -14.44 10.59
CA HIS A 112 0.31 -13.88 10.33
C HIS A 112 1.31 -15.01 10.03
N CYS A 113 2.11 -14.85 8.98
CA CYS A 113 3.12 -15.81 8.54
C CYS A 113 4.37 -15.06 8.07
N GLU A 114 5.43 -15.02 8.88
CA GLU A 114 6.75 -14.47 8.50
C GLU A 114 6.69 -13.08 7.83
N GLY A 115 5.91 -12.14 8.38
CA GLY A 115 5.76 -10.79 7.84
C GLY A 115 4.74 -10.67 6.70
N LEU A 116 4.04 -11.76 6.35
CA LEU A 116 2.90 -11.78 5.47
C LEU A 116 1.60 -11.99 6.25
N LEU A 117 0.48 -11.55 5.68
CA LEU A 117 -0.86 -11.81 6.20
C LEU A 117 -1.62 -12.71 5.23
N LEU A 118 -1.91 -13.93 5.67
CA LEU A 118 -2.84 -14.82 5.00
C LEU A 118 -4.26 -14.43 5.41
N CYS A 119 -5.06 -14.00 4.43
CA CYS A 119 -6.45 -13.58 4.64
C CYS A 119 -7.38 -14.61 4.00
N THR A 120 -8.28 -15.20 4.78
CA THR A 120 -9.34 -16.05 4.23
C THR A 120 -10.60 -15.21 4.05
N THR A 121 -11.22 -15.37 2.88
CA THR A 121 -12.46 -14.70 2.53
C THR A 121 -13.59 -15.72 2.52
N GLU A 122 -14.80 -15.32 2.91
CA GLU A 122 -15.97 -16.15 2.64
C GLU A 122 -16.36 -15.95 1.18
N ALA A 123 -16.37 -17.03 0.40
CA ALA A 123 -16.99 -16.99 -0.90
C ALA A 123 -18.51 -17.05 -0.67
N TYR A 124 -19.22 -15.98 -0.98
CA TYR A 124 -20.66 -16.08 -1.20
C TYR A 124 -20.86 -16.95 -2.46
N SER A 125 -21.28 -18.20 -2.27
CA SER A 125 -21.84 -19.06 -3.31
C SER A 125 -23.28 -18.68 -3.60
#